data_AF-A0A3C0JIZ6-F1
#
_entry.id   AF-A0A3C0JIZ6-F1
#
_cell.length_a   1.000
_cell.length_b   1.000
_cell.length_c   1.000
_cell.angle_alpha   90.00
_cell.angle_beta   90.00
_cell.angle_gamma   90.00
#
_symmetry.space_group_name_H-M   'P 1'
#
loop_
_entity.id
_entity.type
_entity.pdbx_description
1 polymer ?
#
loop_
_entity_poly.entity_id
_entity_poly.type
_entity_poly.pdbx_seq_one_letter_code
_entity_poly.pdbx_strand_id
1 'polypeptide(L)' 'MSENVVHTTDDSFEQDVLASDQPVLVDFWAEWCG' A
#
# COMPACT_ATOMS: atom_id res chain seq x y z
N MET A 1 11.73 8.96 4.99
CA MET A 1 10.68 8.14 4.35
C MET A 1 11.33 6.82 4.00
N SER A 2 10.79 5.68 4.47
CA SER A 2 11.40 4.37 4.23
C SER A 2 11.44 4.10 2.73
N GLU A 3 12.63 3.79 2.20
CA GLU A 3 12.85 3.65 0.75
C GLU A 3 12.02 2.55 0.08
N ASN A 4 11.36 1.68 0.87
CA ASN A 4 10.61 0.52 0.39
C ASN A 4 9.10 0.60 0.65
N VAL A 5 8.57 1.72 1.16
CA VAL A 5 7.12 1.87 1.38
C VAL A 5 6.48 2.54 0.17
N VAL A 6 5.56 1.84 -0.46
CA VAL A 6 4.76 2.34 -1.59
C VAL A 6 3.44 2.90 -1.06
N HIS A 7 3.17 4.17 -1.34
CA HIS A 7 1.86 4.77 -1.07
C HIS A 7 0.94 4.50 -2.26
N THR A 8 0.04 3.54 -2.10
CA THR A 8 -0.98 3.20 -3.08
C THR A 8 -2.25 4.04 -2.88
N THR A 9 -3.08 4.14 -3.91
CA THR A 9 -4.40 4.80 -3.88
C THR A 9 -5.48 3.83 -4.34
N ASP A 10 -6.75 4.23 -4.20
CA ASP A 10 -7.87 3.42 -4.69
C ASP A 10 -7.72 3.10 -6.20
N ASP A 11 -7.27 4.09 -7.00
CA ASP A 11 -7.08 3.93 -8.44
C ASP A 11 -5.93 2.99 -8.80
N SER A 12 -4.89 2.90 -7.98
CA SER A 12 -3.70 2.08 -8.26
C SER A 12 -3.67 0.74 -7.51
N PHE A 13 -4.62 0.49 -6.61
CA PHE A 13 -4.64 -0.69 -5.74
C PHE A 13 -4.63 -2.02 -6.51
N GLU A 14 -5.36 -2.09 -7.63
CA GLU A 14 -5.39 -3.31 -8.45
C GLU A 14 -4.00 -3.65 -8.98
N GLN A 15 -3.27 -2.65 -9.47
CA GLN A 15 -1.94 -2.84 -10.04
C GLN A 15 -0.88 -3.07 -8.95
N ASP A 16 -0.92 -2.28 -7.88
CA ASP A 16 0.13 -2.30 -6.85
C ASP A 16 0.00 -3.50 -5.91
N VAL A 17 -1.24 -3.96 -5.65
CA VAL A 17 -1.54 -4.98 -4.63
C VAL A 17 -2.08 -6.25 -5.25
N LEU A 18 -3.17 -6.17 -6.03
CA LEU A 18 -3.87 -7.38 -6.49
C LEU A 18 -3.11 -8.12 -7.60
N ALA A 19 -2.40 -7.39 -8.45
CA ALA A 19 -1.57 -7.93 -9.53
C ALA A 19 -0.11 -8.21 -9.11
N SER A 20 0.24 -8.08 -7.82
CA SER A 20 1.63 -8.27 -7.36
C SER A 20 2.06 -9.74 -7.43
N ASP A 21 3.25 -9.97 -8.01
CA ASP A 21 3.91 -11.29 -8.05
C ASP A 21 4.41 -11.77 -6.68
N GLN A 22 4.47 -10.87 -5.69
CA GLN A 22 4.93 -11.16 -4.33
C GLN A 22 3.84 -10.82 -3.31
N PRO A 23 3.80 -11.50 -2.14
CA PRO A 23 2.85 -11.15 -1.08
C PRO A 23 3.03 -9.69 -0.63
N VAL A 24 1.91 -8.98 -0.52
CA VAL A 24 1.87 -7.57 -0.13
C VAL A 24 1.28 -7.43 1.27
N LEU A 25 2.00 -6.78 2.17
CA LEU A 25 1.47 -6.35 3.47
C LEU A 25 0.90 -4.93 3.32
N VAL A 26 -0.40 -4.78 3.53
CA VAL A 26 -1.10 -3.49 3.43
C VAL A 26 -1.33 -2.94 4.83
N ASP A 27 -0.79 -1.76 5.09
CA ASP A 27 -1.06 -0.98 6.29
C ASP A 27 -2.18 0.03 6.01
N PHE A 28 -3.37 -0.21 6.56
CA PHE A 28 -4.49 0.72 6.48
C PHE A 28 -4.41 1.68 7.66
N TRP A 29 -4.10 2.94 7.37
CA TRP A 29 -3.85 3.95 8.38
C TRP A 29 -4.60 5.26 8.09
N ALA A 30 -4.62 6.13 9.09
CA ALA A 30 -5.05 7.51 8.96
C ALA A 30 -4.26 8.37 9.95
N GLU A 31 -4.05 9.66 9.64
CA GLU A 31 -3.25 10.58 10.47
C GLU A 31 -3.79 10.74 11.90
N TRP A 32 -5.08 10.50 12.11
CA TRP A 32 -5.77 10.62 13.40
C TRP A 32 -5.84 9.31 14.19
N CYS A 33 -5.32 8.20 13.65
CA CYS A 33 -5.35 6.89 14.29
C CYS A 33 -4.08 6.68 15.14
N GLY A 34 -4.25 6.54 16.46
CA GLY A 34 -3.16 6.33 17.43
C GLY A 34 -3.61 5.65 18.71
#